data_AF-A0A1H7YSJ9-F1
#
_entry.id   AF-A0A1H7YSJ9-F1
#
_cell.length_a   1.000
_cell.length_b   1.000
_cell.length_c   1.000
_cell.angle_alpha   90.00
_cell.angle_beta   90.00
_cell.angle_gamma   90.00
#
_symmetry.space_group_name_H-M   'P 1'
#
loop_
_entity.id
_entity.type
_entity.pdbx_description
1 polymer ?
#
loop_
_entity_poly.entity_id
_entity_poly.type
_entity_poly.pdbx_seq_one_letter_code
_entity_poly.pdbx_strand_id
1 'polypeptide(L)'
;MTHGWNSSACRGLQTFCMLALMAGCGEEDSTDVQSLSLDTRDPYANAVGPGSSAVAHEAFQAVGPPDGESAIMLGLLGTSLVLDMGEGEEGTGELSVYYSGVSIGVVTYVDFLGADGTLLSSGLLHLAKIRGGKQVTHVPYPSAPTPYRYVRIRGLLAVPYAIDAVEAASIVAPPSAL
;
A
#
# COMPACT_ATOMS: atom_id res chain seq x y z
N MET A 1 41.98 24.94 -33.04
CA MET A 1 42.42 24.96 -31.63
C MET A 1 41.65 23.84 -30.92
N THR A 2 42.01 22.58 -31.13
CA THR A 2 42.92 21.73 -30.32
C THR A 2 42.46 21.45 -28.88
N HIS A 3 42.02 20.20 -28.68
CA HIS A 3 42.15 19.28 -27.53
C HIS A 3 42.40 19.79 -26.10
N GLY A 4 41.79 19.11 -25.12
CA GLY A 4 42.24 19.16 -23.73
C GLY A 4 41.52 18.24 -22.74
N TRP A 5 41.65 16.92 -22.92
CA TRP A 5 41.41 15.90 -21.88
C TRP A 5 42.46 16.09 -20.77
N ASN A 6 42.09 16.02 -19.49
CA ASN A 6 43.08 15.89 -18.43
C ASN A 6 42.68 14.82 -17.40
N SER A 7 43.28 13.64 -17.59
CA SER A 7 43.42 12.61 -16.58
C SER A 7 44.62 12.97 -15.70
N SER A 8 44.45 12.96 -14.38
CA SER A 8 45.58 12.99 -13.44
C SER A 8 45.65 11.67 -12.71
N ALA A 9 46.76 10.97 -12.98
CA ALA A 9 47.22 9.77 -12.31
C ALA A 9 47.91 10.14 -10.98
N CYS A 10 47.73 9.32 -9.95
CA CYS A 10 48.70 9.18 -8.87
C CYS A 10 49.44 7.85 -9.05
N ARG A 11 50.77 7.97 -9.09
CA ARG A 11 51.77 6.92 -9.21
C ARG A 11 52.17 6.39 -7.83
N GLY A 12 52.58 5.12 -7.80
CA GLY A 12 53.48 4.51 -6.80
C GLY A 12 53.51 3.00 -7.07
N LEU A 13 54.45 2.43 -7.84
CA LEU A 13 55.81 1.98 -7.44
C LEU A 13 55.79 1.29 -6.07
N GLN A 14 56.16 0.02 -5.86
CA GLN A 14 57.31 -0.76 -6.35
C GLN A 14 57.02 -2.28 -6.23
N THR A 15 57.34 -3.09 -7.25
CA THR A 15 58.51 -4.01 -7.35
C THR A 15 58.36 -5.37 -6.67
N PHE A 16 58.18 -6.39 -7.53
CA PHE A 16 58.64 -7.79 -7.52
C PHE A 16 59.24 -8.41 -6.24
N CYS A 17 58.76 -9.62 -5.88
CA CYS A 17 59.63 -10.81 -5.77
C CYS A 17 58.86 -12.15 -5.83
N MET A 18 59.58 -13.17 -6.29
CA MET A 18 59.24 -14.55 -6.64
C MET A 18 58.50 -15.42 -5.61
N LEU A 19 57.56 -16.22 -6.14
CA LEU A 19 57.39 -17.69 -6.03
C LEU A 19 57.84 -18.42 -4.75
N ALA A 20 56.87 -19.05 -4.06
CA ALA A 20 57.07 -20.30 -3.30
C ALA A 20 55.77 -21.13 -3.26
N LEU A 21 55.88 -22.40 -3.67
CA LEU A 21 54.91 -23.49 -3.43
C LEU A 21 54.79 -23.76 -1.92
N MET A 22 53.59 -24.11 -1.40
CA MET A 22 53.34 -25.27 -0.52
C MET A 22 51.83 -25.47 -0.25
N ALA A 23 51.50 -26.71 0.08
CA ALA A 23 50.19 -27.33 0.27
C ALA A 23 49.32 -26.76 1.41
N GLY A 24 48.00 -27.03 1.34
CA GLY A 24 47.21 -27.31 2.55
C GLY A 24 45.82 -26.68 2.63
N CYS A 25 44.84 -27.55 2.88
CA CYS A 25 43.50 -27.34 3.44
C CYS A 25 42.47 -26.55 2.62
N GLY A 26 41.41 -27.28 2.24
CA GLY A 26 40.19 -26.71 1.72
C GLY A 26 39.47 -25.90 2.79
N GLU A 27 39.04 -24.71 2.40
CA GLU A 27 38.02 -23.95 3.07
C GLU A 27 36.86 -23.86 2.07
N GLU A 28 35.90 -24.78 2.18
CA GLU A 28 34.58 -24.58 1.59
C GLU A 28 33.89 -23.50 2.42
N ASP A 29 34.18 -22.24 2.11
CA ASP A 29 33.40 -21.10 2.60
C ASP A 29 32.07 -21.08 1.85
N SER A 30 31.18 -21.97 2.29
CA SER A 30 29.77 -21.97 1.93
C SER A 30 29.14 -20.76 2.61
N THR A 31 29.26 -19.61 1.97
CA THR A 31 28.48 -18.42 2.30
C THR A 31 27.02 -18.74 2.06
N ASP A 32 26.36 -19.12 3.14
CA ASP A 32 24.92 -19.29 3.26
C ASP A 32 24.29 -17.91 3.06
N VAL A 33 24.09 -17.54 1.80
CA VAL A 33 23.32 -16.36 1.40
C VAL A 33 21.87 -16.64 1.78
N GLN A 34 21.53 -16.32 3.04
CA GLN A 34 20.15 -16.16 3.47
C GLN A 34 19.50 -15.19 2.51
N SER A 35 18.70 -15.72 1.59
CA SER A 35 17.84 -14.94 0.73
C SER A 35 16.88 -14.19 1.66
N LEU A 36 17.16 -12.91 1.90
CA LEU A 36 16.20 -11.96 2.42
C LEU A 36 15.07 -11.91 1.39
N SER A 37 14.08 -12.78 1.54
CA SER A 37 12.80 -12.61 0.89
C SER A 37 12.19 -11.37 1.51
N LEU A 38 12.30 -10.24 0.82
CA LEU A 38 11.54 -9.06 1.15
C LEU A 38 10.07 -9.44 0.94
N ASP A 39 9.34 -9.57 2.03
CA ASP A 39 7.90 -9.65 1.98
C ASP A 39 7.41 -8.30 1.45
N THR A 40 7.02 -8.27 0.18
CA THR A 40 6.56 -7.05 -0.49
C THR A 40 5.12 -6.71 -0.13
N ARG A 41 4.52 -7.47 0.78
CA ARG A 41 3.12 -7.31 1.14
C ARG A 41 2.91 -6.10 2.04
N ASP A 42 1.81 -5.40 1.82
CA ASP A 42 1.46 -4.21 2.58
C ASP A 42 -0.04 -4.15 2.92
N PRO A 43 -0.43 -3.33 3.91
CA PRO A 43 -1.82 -3.24 4.35
C PRO A 43 -2.68 -2.30 3.51
N TYR A 44 -2.19 -1.74 2.41
CA TYR A 44 -2.88 -0.75 1.61
C TYR A 44 -3.61 -1.39 0.43
N ALA A 45 -4.50 -0.62 -0.21
CA ALA A 45 -5.15 -1.08 -1.43
C ALA A 45 -4.16 -1.16 -2.59
N ASN A 46 -4.23 -2.23 -3.36
CA ASN A 46 -3.38 -2.50 -4.52
C ASN A 46 -4.00 -2.06 -5.85
N ALA A 47 -5.32 -1.94 -5.91
CA ALA A 47 -6.02 -1.54 -7.12
C ALA A 47 -7.41 -0.96 -6.84
N VAL A 48 -7.99 -0.37 -7.89
CA VAL A 48 -9.42 -0.07 -7.91
C VAL A 48 -10.18 -1.37 -8.22
N GLY A 49 -11.05 -1.77 -7.30
CA GLY A 49 -11.84 -2.98 -7.42
C GLY A 49 -13.06 -2.84 -8.35
N PRO A 50 -13.65 -3.99 -8.76
CA PRO A 50 -14.84 -4.01 -9.59
C PRO A 50 -16.04 -3.41 -8.86
N GLY A 51 -16.92 -2.71 -9.60
CA GLY A 51 -18.10 -2.06 -9.02
C GLY A 51 -17.85 -0.65 -8.48
N SER A 52 -16.65 -0.09 -8.69
CA SER A 52 -16.43 1.35 -8.60
C SER A 52 -17.27 2.08 -9.64
N SER A 53 -18.03 3.09 -9.21
CA SER A 53 -18.82 3.92 -10.12
C SER A 53 -17.90 4.86 -10.90
N ALA A 54 -18.21 5.14 -12.17
CA ALA A 54 -17.46 6.08 -13.01
C ALA A 54 -17.44 7.54 -12.50
N VAL A 55 -18.16 7.81 -11.41
CA VAL A 55 -18.31 9.13 -10.78
C VAL A 55 -17.30 9.33 -9.63
N ALA A 56 -16.63 8.27 -9.19
CA ALA A 56 -15.42 8.41 -8.37
C ALA A 56 -14.29 8.91 -9.27
N HIS A 57 -14.01 10.20 -9.22
CA HIS A 57 -13.00 10.83 -10.05
C HIS A 57 -11.61 10.50 -9.51
N GLU A 58 -10.67 10.18 -10.40
CA GLU A 58 -9.30 9.80 -10.03
C GLU A 58 -9.22 8.65 -9.01
N ALA A 59 -10.09 7.63 -9.16
CA ALA A 59 -10.17 6.49 -8.24
C ALA A 59 -8.81 5.81 -7.96
N PHE A 60 -7.91 5.81 -8.94
CA PHE A 60 -6.57 5.22 -8.82
C PHE A 60 -5.67 5.98 -7.83
N GLN A 61 -5.95 7.25 -7.55
CA GLN A 61 -5.21 8.03 -6.55
C GLN A 61 -5.48 7.60 -5.10
N ALA A 62 -6.39 6.65 -4.87
CA ALA A 62 -6.60 6.04 -3.56
C ALA A 62 -5.89 4.68 -3.38
N VAL A 63 -5.03 4.31 -4.34
CA VAL A 63 -4.26 3.06 -4.35
C VAL A 63 -2.88 3.30 -3.75
N GLY A 64 -2.46 2.41 -2.86
CA GLY A 64 -1.19 2.48 -2.16
C GLY A 64 -1.23 3.29 -0.86
N PRO A 65 -0.06 3.62 -0.31
CA PRO A 65 0.06 4.39 0.93
C PRO A 65 -0.36 5.86 0.72
N PRO A 66 -0.74 6.58 1.79
CA PRO A 66 -1.16 7.98 1.69
C PRO A 66 -0.05 8.87 1.12
N ASP A 67 -0.27 9.46 -0.05
CA ASP A 67 0.71 10.30 -0.76
C ASP A 67 0.21 11.74 -0.97
N GLY A 68 -1.11 11.96 -0.85
CA GLY A 68 -1.76 13.27 -0.89
C GLY A 68 -2.44 13.58 -2.21
N GLU A 69 -2.29 12.70 -3.18
CA GLU A 69 -3.27 12.56 -4.23
C GLU A 69 -4.52 11.88 -3.64
N SER A 70 -5.68 12.07 -4.26
CA SER A 70 -6.90 11.50 -3.70
C SER A 70 -7.96 11.23 -4.75
N ALA A 71 -8.66 10.12 -4.57
CA ALA A 71 -9.92 9.87 -5.23
C ALA A 71 -10.99 10.84 -4.70
N ILE A 72 -11.71 11.49 -5.61
CA ILE A 72 -12.79 12.41 -5.25
C ILE A 72 -14.12 11.69 -5.31
N MET A 73 -14.73 11.55 -4.15
CA MET A 73 -16.10 11.07 -4.00
C MET A 73 -17.04 12.24 -4.21
N LEU A 74 -17.59 12.37 -5.42
CA LEU A 74 -18.70 13.26 -5.68
C LEU A 74 -19.92 12.68 -4.96
N GLY A 75 -20.47 13.43 -3.99
CA GLY A 75 -21.50 13.01 -3.04
C GLY A 75 -22.86 12.56 -3.61
N LEU A 76 -22.89 11.97 -4.79
CA LEU A 76 -24.11 11.51 -5.42
C LEU A 76 -24.53 10.16 -4.83
N LEU A 77 -25.83 10.01 -4.56
CA LEU A 77 -26.41 8.74 -4.15
C LEU A 77 -26.11 7.67 -5.19
N GLY A 78 -25.58 6.53 -4.74
CA GLY A 78 -25.24 5.40 -5.60
C GLY A 78 -23.84 5.45 -6.20
N THR A 79 -23.02 6.45 -5.85
CA THR A 79 -21.58 6.37 -6.14
C THR A 79 -20.90 5.38 -5.21
N SER A 80 -19.85 4.76 -5.72
CA SER A 80 -19.03 3.79 -5.00
C SER A 80 -17.59 3.95 -5.43
N LEU A 81 -16.68 3.91 -4.46
CA LEU A 81 -15.27 3.63 -4.66
C LEU A 81 -15.02 2.25 -4.04
N VAL A 82 -14.61 1.31 -4.86
CA VAL A 82 -14.21 -0.04 -4.43
C VAL A 82 -12.69 -0.13 -4.56
N LEU A 83 -12.04 -0.51 -3.47
CA LEU A 83 -10.59 -0.70 -3.40
C LEU A 83 -10.31 -2.17 -3.13
N ASP A 84 -9.36 -2.73 -3.88
CA ASP A 84 -8.90 -4.11 -3.79
C ASP A 84 -7.64 -4.17 -2.94
N MET A 85 -7.68 -4.90 -1.82
CA MET A 85 -6.53 -5.08 -0.92
C MET A 85 -5.43 -5.97 -1.53
N GLY A 86 -5.70 -6.73 -2.59
CA GLY A 86 -4.72 -7.61 -3.23
C GLY A 86 -4.65 -9.04 -2.67
N GLU A 87 -4.04 -9.93 -3.46
CA GLU A 87 -4.06 -11.38 -3.21
C GLU A 87 -2.97 -11.83 -2.27
N GLY A 88 -3.37 -12.47 -1.16
CA GLY A 88 -2.46 -12.72 -0.04
C GLY A 88 -2.26 -11.51 0.86
N GLU A 89 -3.03 -10.44 0.65
CA GLU A 89 -3.01 -9.16 1.36
C GLU A 89 -4.40 -8.75 1.85
N GLU A 90 -5.35 -9.71 1.90
CA GLU A 90 -6.68 -9.47 2.42
C GLU A 90 -6.64 -8.93 3.85
N GLY A 91 -7.44 -7.89 4.09
CA GLY A 91 -7.57 -7.30 5.42
C GLY A 91 -8.31 -8.24 6.36
N THR A 92 -7.88 -8.27 7.63
CA THR A 92 -8.44 -9.13 8.68
C THR A 92 -8.83 -8.34 9.94
N GLY A 93 -8.54 -7.04 9.96
CA GLY A 93 -8.82 -6.14 11.08
C GLY A 93 -9.56 -4.87 10.64
N GLU A 94 -9.63 -3.90 11.55
CA GLU A 94 -10.25 -2.59 11.28
C GLU A 94 -9.62 -1.88 10.07
N LEU A 95 -10.37 -0.95 9.49
CA LEU A 95 -9.90 -0.18 8.35
C LEU A 95 -9.62 1.27 8.76
N SER A 96 -8.40 1.73 8.50
CA SER A 96 -8.06 3.15 8.51
C SER A 96 -8.38 3.75 7.14
N VAL A 97 -9.06 4.90 7.13
CA VAL A 97 -9.39 5.65 5.92
C VAL A 97 -8.74 7.02 6.01
N TYR A 98 -7.86 7.32 5.06
CA TYR A 98 -7.17 8.59 4.94
C TYR A 98 -7.99 9.52 4.05
N TYR A 99 -8.36 10.69 4.55
CA TYR A 99 -9.31 11.57 3.87
C TYR A 99 -8.99 13.06 4.04
N SER A 100 -9.58 13.87 3.16
CA SER A 100 -9.53 15.34 3.24
C SER A 100 -10.75 15.98 2.56
N GLY A 101 -10.80 17.32 2.54
CA GLY A 101 -11.82 18.07 1.79
C GLY A 101 -13.21 18.14 2.44
N VAL A 102 -13.35 17.70 3.69
CA VAL A 102 -14.65 17.59 4.38
C VAL A 102 -15.06 18.94 4.99
N SER A 103 -15.92 19.67 4.29
CA SER A 103 -16.38 21.03 4.65
C SER A 103 -17.50 21.05 5.71
N ILE A 104 -18.28 19.98 5.78
CA ILE A 104 -19.28 19.65 6.79
C ILE A 104 -19.09 18.18 7.14
N GLY A 105 -19.29 17.79 8.40
CA GLY A 105 -19.11 16.38 8.80
C GLY A 105 -19.99 15.48 7.94
N VAL A 106 -19.41 14.39 7.44
CA VAL A 106 -20.09 13.40 6.61
C VAL A 106 -20.12 12.08 7.36
N VAL A 107 -21.28 11.41 7.34
CA VAL A 107 -21.41 10.03 7.79
C VAL A 107 -21.86 9.22 6.60
N THR A 108 -21.08 8.20 6.26
CA THR A 108 -21.40 7.23 5.21
C THR A 108 -21.07 5.81 5.67
N TYR A 109 -21.03 4.86 4.74
CA TYR A 109 -20.73 3.45 5.02
C TYR A 109 -19.53 2.97 4.22
N VAL A 110 -18.79 2.05 4.85
CA VAL A 110 -17.88 1.12 4.20
C VAL A 110 -18.50 -0.26 4.24
N ASP A 111 -18.49 -0.95 3.11
CA ASP A 111 -18.71 -2.39 3.09
C ASP A 111 -17.37 -3.13 3.01
N PHE A 112 -17.26 -4.19 3.77
CA PHE A 112 -16.20 -5.17 3.70
C PHE A 112 -16.69 -6.36 2.89
N LEU A 113 -16.01 -6.67 1.78
CA LEU A 113 -16.43 -7.71 0.85
C LEU A 113 -15.38 -8.82 0.74
N GLY A 114 -15.82 -10.06 0.62
CA GLY A 114 -14.96 -11.21 0.33
C GLY A 114 -14.39 -11.17 -1.09
N ALA A 115 -13.48 -12.10 -1.41
CA ALA A 115 -12.86 -12.21 -2.74
C ALA A 115 -13.87 -12.51 -3.87
N ASP A 116 -15.02 -13.10 -3.53
CA ASP A 116 -16.14 -13.34 -4.44
C ASP A 116 -17.14 -12.17 -4.52
N GLY A 117 -16.84 -11.04 -3.84
CA GLY A 117 -17.71 -9.87 -3.75
C GLY A 117 -18.85 -9.99 -2.76
N THR A 118 -18.94 -11.08 -1.98
CA THR A 118 -19.96 -11.23 -0.93
C THR A 118 -19.79 -10.18 0.16
N LEU A 119 -20.89 -9.63 0.66
CA LEU A 119 -20.87 -8.71 1.79
C LEU A 119 -20.58 -9.46 3.09
N LEU A 120 -19.45 -9.16 3.73
CA LEU A 120 -19.07 -9.74 5.02
C LEU A 120 -19.59 -8.90 6.19
N SER A 121 -19.46 -7.57 6.09
CA SER A 121 -20.04 -6.61 7.04
C SER A 121 -20.09 -5.20 6.47
N SER A 122 -20.78 -4.29 7.16
CA SER A 122 -20.73 -2.86 6.88
C SER A 122 -20.41 -2.09 8.16
N GLY A 123 -19.65 -1.02 8.04
CA GLY A 123 -19.29 -0.12 9.14
C GLY A 123 -19.58 1.34 8.80
N LEU A 124 -19.81 2.16 9.83
CA LEU A 124 -20.00 3.59 9.66
C LEU A 124 -18.64 4.27 9.44
N LEU A 125 -18.57 5.10 8.40
CA LEU A 125 -17.44 5.97 8.12
C LEU A 125 -17.78 7.39 8.57
N HIS A 126 -17.17 7.82 9.66
CA HIS A 126 -17.33 9.16 10.21
C HIS A 126 -16.20 10.06 9.73
N LEU A 127 -16.53 10.98 8.84
CA LEU A 127 -15.61 12.00 8.35
C LEU A 127 -15.91 13.32 9.06
N ALA A 128 -15.01 13.76 9.92
CA ALA A 128 -15.20 14.97 10.70
C ALA A 128 -14.97 16.22 9.83
N LYS A 129 -15.70 17.30 10.13
CA LYS A 129 -15.44 18.61 9.53
C LYS A 129 -14.08 19.11 9.98
N ILE A 130 -13.27 19.58 9.02
CA ILE A 130 -11.92 20.07 9.29
C ILE A 130 -11.62 21.34 8.51
N ARG A 131 -10.94 22.29 9.15
CA ARG A 131 -10.39 23.49 8.48
C ARG A 131 -9.07 23.15 7.77
N GLY A 132 -9.13 22.17 6.86
CA GLY A 132 -7.99 21.72 6.05
C GLY A 132 -7.15 20.60 6.67
N GLY A 133 -6.27 20.01 5.85
CA GLY A 133 -5.35 18.92 6.22
C GLY A 133 -5.88 17.52 5.92
N LYS A 134 -4.97 16.54 5.96
CA LYS A 134 -5.27 15.10 5.89
C LYS A 134 -5.70 14.59 7.27
N GLN A 135 -6.64 13.66 7.30
CA GLN A 135 -7.10 13.00 8.52
C GLN A 135 -7.17 11.50 8.31
N VAL A 136 -7.18 10.78 9.43
CA VAL A 136 -7.47 9.35 9.47
C VAL A 136 -8.70 9.12 10.34
N THR A 137 -9.54 8.18 9.94
CA THR A 137 -10.64 7.67 10.75
C THR A 137 -10.64 6.15 10.66
N HIS A 138 -11.16 5.49 11.69
CA HIS A 138 -11.17 4.04 11.77
C HIS A 138 -12.59 3.51 11.64
N VAL A 139 -12.75 2.48 10.82
CA VAL A 139 -14.00 1.75 10.64
C VAL A 139 -13.83 0.36 11.27
N PRO A 140 -14.59 0.06 12.34
CA PRO A 140 -14.55 -1.25 12.98
C PRO A 140 -14.94 -2.36 11.99
N TYR A 141 -14.23 -3.49 12.08
CA TYR A 141 -14.54 -4.69 11.30
C TYR A 141 -15.01 -5.83 12.22
N PRO A 142 -16.33 -6.03 12.38
CA PRO A 142 -16.87 -6.97 13.36
C PRO A 142 -16.70 -8.44 12.95
N SER A 143 -16.41 -8.72 11.69
CA SER A 143 -16.22 -10.09 11.18
C SER A 143 -14.78 -10.57 11.26
N ALA A 144 -13.90 -9.85 11.98
CA ALA A 144 -12.53 -10.29 12.23
C ALA A 144 -12.52 -11.68 12.91
N PRO A 145 -11.62 -12.60 12.52
CA PRO A 145 -10.52 -12.43 11.55
C PRO A 145 -10.87 -12.89 10.11
N THR A 146 -12.14 -13.03 9.74
CA THR A 146 -12.52 -13.43 8.37
C THR A 146 -11.94 -12.43 7.35
N PRO A 147 -11.18 -12.86 6.34
CA PRO A 147 -10.53 -11.91 5.43
C PRO A 147 -11.52 -11.19 4.50
N TYR A 148 -11.38 -9.88 4.34
CA TYR A 148 -12.03 -9.10 3.29
C TYR A 148 -11.02 -8.74 2.21
N ARG A 149 -11.43 -8.91 0.95
CA ARG A 149 -10.62 -8.54 -0.21
C ARG A 149 -10.89 -7.13 -0.69
N TYR A 150 -12.16 -6.72 -0.65
CA TYR A 150 -12.56 -5.42 -1.16
C TYR A 150 -13.18 -4.56 -0.07
N VAL A 151 -12.91 -3.27 -0.18
CA VAL A 151 -13.52 -2.22 0.62
C VAL A 151 -14.35 -1.36 -0.31
N ARG A 152 -15.65 -1.23 -0.05
CA ARG A 152 -16.54 -0.34 -0.83
C ARG A 152 -17.00 0.83 0.01
N ILE A 153 -16.50 2.01 -0.29
CA ILE A 153 -16.97 3.28 0.29
C ILE A 153 -18.19 3.73 -0.52
N ARG A 154 -19.33 3.89 0.14
CA ARG A 154 -20.58 4.34 -0.50
C ARG A 154 -20.69 5.86 -0.49
N GLY A 155 -21.20 6.44 -1.58
CA GLY A 155 -21.69 7.82 -1.62
C GLY A 155 -23.13 7.89 -1.13
N LEU A 156 -23.39 8.73 -0.13
CA LEU A 156 -24.72 8.85 0.49
C LEU A 156 -25.27 10.29 0.53
N LEU A 157 -24.39 11.29 0.62
CA LEU A 157 -24.76 12.70 0.81
C LEU A 157 -24.10 13.57 -0.26
N ALA A 158 -24.80 14.60 -0.75
CA ALA A 158 -24.40 15.55 -1.81
C ALA A 158 -23.20 16.46 -1.49
N VAL A 159 -22.30 16.02 -0.61
CA VAL A 159 -21.09 16.75 -0.22
C VAL A 159 -19.89 15.96 -0.74
N PRO A 160 -19.03 16.57 -1.57
CA PRO A 160 -17.82 15.91 -2.01
C PRO A 160 -16.81 15.77 -0.87
N TYR A 161 -16.06 14.69 -0.89
CA TYR A 161 -14.90 14.47 -0.02
C TYR A 161 -13.83 13.68 -0.77
N ALA A 162 -12.60 13.75 -0.28
CA ALA A 162 -11.44 13.13 -0.91
C ALA A 162 -10.94 11.96 -0.06
N ILE A 163 -10.58 10.85 -0.71
CA ILE A 163 -9.98 9.66 -0.11
C ILE A 163 -8.57 9.48 -0.68
N ASP A 164 -7.57 9.52 0.18
CA ASP A 164 -6.12 9.42 -0.15
C ASP A 164 -5.67 7.96 -0.15
N ALA A 165 -6.10 7.18 0.85
CA ALA A 165 -5.76 5.76 0.95
C ALA A 165 -6.70 5.04 1.91
N VAL A 166 -6.64 3.71 1.87
CA VAL A 166 -7.17 2.84 2.92
C VAL A 166 -6.09 1.87 3.38
N GLU A 167 -6.13 1.52 4.66
CA GLU A 167 -5.15 0.63 5.29
C GLU A 167 -5.85 -0.33 6.23
N ALA A 168 -5.62 -1.63 6.06
CA ALA A 168 -6.10 -2.65 6.99
C ALA A 168 -5.17 -2.73 8.22
N ALA A 169 -5.74 -2.76 9.42
CA ALA A 169 -4.97 -2.87 10.67
C ALA A 169 -4.15 -4.18 10.75
N SER A 170 -4.59 -5.22 10.04
CA SER A 170 -3.88 -6.48 9.86
C SER A 170 -4.28 -7.12 8.52
N ILE A 171 -3.35 -7.82 7.89
CA ILE A 171 -3.58 -8.63 6.68
C ILE A 171 -3.37 -10.11 6.97
N VAL A 172 -3.82 -10.97 6.06
CA VAL A 172 -3.62 -12.42 6.18
C VAL A 172 -2.14 -12.79 6.33
N ALA A 173 -1.87 -13.76 7.20
CA ALA A 173 -0.53 -14.28 7.39
C ALA A 173 -0.01 -14.95 6.11
N PRO A 174 1.31 -14.91 5.84
CA PRO A 174 1.87 -15.64 4.72
C PRO A 174 1.57 -17.15 4.87
N PRO A 175 1.37 -17.88 3.77
CA PRO A 175 1.23 -19.33 3.83
C PRO A 175 2.48 -19.92 4.50
N SER A 176 2.28 -20.72 5.54
CA SER A 176 3.40 -21.40 6.21
C SER A 176 4.05 -22.37 5.22
N ALA A 177 5.36 -22.23 4.99
CA ALA A 177 6.12 -23.21 4.21
C ALA A 177 6.10 -24.56 4.95
N LEU A 178 5.59 -25.60 4.28
CA LEU A 178 5.54 -26.98 4.78
C LEU A 178 6.90 -27.67 4.66
#